data_AF-A0A847YY24-F1
#
_entry.id   AF-A0A847YY24-F1
#
_cell.length_a   1.000
_cell.length_b   1.000
_cell.length_c   1.000
_cell.angle_alpha   90.00
_cell.angle_beta   90.00
_cell.angle_gamma   90.00
#
_symmetry.space_group_name_H-M   'P 1'
#
loop_
_entity.id
_entity.type
_entity.pdbx_description
1 polymer ?
#
loop_
_entity_poly.entity_id
_entity_poly.type
_entity_poly.pdbx_seq_one_letter_code
_entity_poly.pdbx_strand_id
1 'polypeptide(L)'
;MFQVNIGEKFILGEGGVGIGTSNSGYDTLGIVISNLVPNILVIANIILFFFILFGGFTIITNAGNPDKQAEGTKTLTWAFVGFLIIFGAYWIMQILKIITGFDLLNSQL
;
A
#
# COMPACT_ATOMS: atom_id res chain seq x y z
N MET A 1 33.84 23.22 -14.98
CA MET A 1 32.95 23.61 -16.08
C MET A 1 31.55 23.72 -15.50
N PHE A 2 30.90 24.88 -15.58
CA PHE A 2 29.56 25.09 -15.02
C PHE A 2 28.52 24.49 -15.96
N GLN A 3 27.84 23.44 -15.52
CA GLN A 3 26.72 22.86 -16.27
C GLN A 3 25.49 23.74 -16.06
N VAL A 4 25.06 24.43 -17.11
CA VAL A 4 23.84 25.24 -17.09
C VAL A 4 22.71 24.33 -17.55
N ASN A 5 21.77 24.01 -16.64
CA ASN A 5 20.56 23.26 -16.96
C ASN A 5 19.58 24.17 -17.70
N ILE A 6 19.63 24.10 -19.03
CA ILE A 6 18.88 24.97 -19.94
C ILE A 6 17.36 24.76 -19.80
N GLY A 7 16.92 23.55 -19.42
CA GLY A 7 15.51 23.22 -19.25
C GLY A 7 14.81 23.90 -18.06
N GLU A 8 15.54 24.18 -16.98
CA GLU A 8 15.03 24.94 -15.83
C GLU A 8 15.15 26.46 -16.04
N LYS A 9 16.18 26.87 -16.79
CA LYS A 9 16.51 28.29 -17.00
C LYS A 9 15.73 28.94 -18.15
N PHE A 10 15.02 28.14 -18.95
CA PHE A 10 14.17 28.61 -20.04
C PHE A 10 12.70 28.66 -19.59
N ILE A 11 12.38 29.75 -18.89
CA ILE A 11 11.03 30.10 -18.43
C ILE A 11 10.46 31.22 -19.30
N LEU A 12 9.34 30.93 -19.99
CA LEU A 12 8.66 31.88 -20.86
C LEU A 12 7.65 32.69 -20.03
N GLY A 13 8.11 33.80 -19.46
CA GLY A 13 7.28 34.72 -18.68
C GLY A 13 7.50 34.61 -17.16
N GLU A 14 7.34 35.73 -16.48
CA GLU A 14 7.54 35.86 -15.02
C GLU A 14 6.48 35.01 -14.28
N GLY A 15 6.89 33.82 -13.82
CA GLY A 15 6.01 32.82 -13.21
C GLY A 15 5.77 31.53 -14.03
N GLY A 16 6.38 31.40 -15.21
CA GLY A 16 6.27 30.19 -16.04
C GLY A 16 7.07 29.00 -15.47
N VAL A 17 6.53 27.78 -15.61
CA VAL A 17 7.22 26.52 -15.30
C VAL A 17 8.13 26.14 -16.49
N GLY A 18 9.39 25.80 -16.23
CA GLY A 18 10.37 25.49 -17.28
C GLY A 18 9.98 24.26 -18.11
N ILE A 19 10.33 24.26 -19.41
CA ILE A 19 10.00 23.16 -20.35
C ILE A 19 10.75 21.84 -20.01
N GLY A 20 11.68 21.86 -19.06
CA GLY A 20 12.32 20.67 -18.47
C GLY A 20 11.78 20.24 -17.11
N THR A 21 10.85 20.98 -16.50
CA THR A 21 10.17 20.54 -15.28
C THR A 21 9.11 19.53 -15.68
N SER A 22 9.42 18.25 -15.45
CA SER A 22 8.38 17.24 -15.30
C SER A 22 7.51 17.65 -14.11
N ASN A 23 6.46 18.43 -14.36
CA ASN A 23 5.36 18.59 -13.42
C ASN A 23 4.60 17.26 -13.45
N SER A 24 5.22 16.26 -12.83
CA SER A 24 4.71 14.91 -12.77
C SER A 24 3.44 14.97 -11.93
N GLY A 25 2.27 15.07 -12.55
CA GLY A 25 1.02 14.65 -11.89
C GLY A 25 1.12 13.20 -11.34
N TYR A 26 2.12 12.46 -11.82
CA TYR A 26 2.59 11.16 -11.36
C TYR A 26 3.36 11.22 -10.03
N ASP A 27 4.05 12.33 -9.71
CA ASP A 27 4.66 12.54 -8.39
C ASP A 27 3.58 12.77 -7.35
N THR A 28 2.52 13.54 -7.63
CA THR A 28 1.47 13.77 -6.63
C THR A 28 0.72 12.48 -6.28
N LEU A 29 0.38 11.65 -7.29
CA LEU A 29 -0.21 10.34 -7.04
C LEU A 29 0.79 9.39 -6.36
N GLY A 30 2.05 9.38 -6.79
CA GLY A 30 3.12 8.59 -6.18
C GLY A 30 3.37 8.95 -4.71
N ILE A 31 3.41 10.24 -4.37
CA ILE A 31 3.61 10.76 -3.02
C ILE A 31 2.42 10.43 -2.12
N VAL A 32 1.19 10.56 -2.62
CA VAL A 32 -0.02 10.19 -1.85
C VAL A 32 -0.04 8.68 -1.59
N ILE A 33 0.23 7.85 -2.61
CA ILE A 33 0.22 6.40 -2.48
C ILE A 33 1.37 5.91 -1.59
N SER A 34 2.57 6.49 -1.74
CA SER A 34 3.76 6.11 -0.97
C SER A 34 3.61 6.38 0.53
N ASN A 35 2.93 7.46 0.92
CA ASN A 35 2.65 7.75 2.32
C ASN A 35 1.43 6.98 2.87
N LEU A 36 0.42 6.74 2.03
CA LEU A 36 -0.84 6.15 2.48
C LEU A 36 -0.76 4.63 2.65
N VAL A 37 -0.11 3.93 1.70
CA VAL A 37 0.00 2.47 1.69
C VAL A 37 0.63 1.91 2.98
N PRO A 38 1.81 2.36 3.46
CA PRO A 38 2.41 1.79 4.68
C PRO A 38 1.53 2.02 5.91
N ASN A 39 0.88 3.17 6.02
CA ASN A 39 0.02 3.48 7.17
C ASN A 39 -1.25 2.60 7.18
N ILE A 40 -1.88 2.38 6.02
CA ILE A 40 -3.02 1.47 5.88
C ILE A 40 -2.61 0.03 6.17
N LEU A 41 -1.43 -0.42 5.71
CA LEU A 41 -0.96 -1.77 5.94
C LEU A 41 -0.79 -2.07 7.45
N VAL A 42 -0.26 -1.13 8.22
CA VAL A 42 -0.14 -1.27 9.69
C VAL A 42 -1.53 -1.44 10.32
N ILE A 43 -2.47 -0.57 9.97
CA ILE A 43 -3.85 -0.64 10.50
C ILE A 43 -4.54 -1.94 10.08
N ALA A 44 -4.38 -2.34 8.82
CA ALA A 44 -4.98 -3.56 8.28
C ALA A 44 -4.48 -4.82 9.01
N ASN A 45 -3.18 -4.89 9.32
CA ASN A 45 -2.61 -6.03 10.05
C ASN A 45 -3.14 -6.13 11.49
N ILE A 46 -3.34 -4.99 12.16
CA ILE A 46 -3.95 -4.96 13.49
C ILE A 46 -5.40 -5.45 13.43
N ILE A 47 -6.19 -4.93 12.49
CA ILE A 47 -7.58 -5.35 12.30
C ILE A 47 -7.64 -6.85 11.99
N LEU A 48 -6.80 -7.33 11.08
CA LEU A 48 -6.71 -8.75 10.71
C LEU A 48 -6.45 -9.63 11.93
N PHE A 49 -5.53 -9.22 12.81
CA PHE A 49 -5.25 -9.94 14.05
C PHE A 49 -6.50 -10.08 14.94
N PHE A 50 -7.27 -9.01 15.12
CA PHE A 50 -8.53 -9.07 15.86
C PHE A 50 -9.57 -9.96 15.18
N PHE A 51 -9.71 -9.90 13.85
CA PHE A 51 -10.63 -10.76 13.10
C PHE A 51 -10.33 -12.24 13.30
N ILE A 52 -9.05 -12.62 13.30
CA ILE A 52 -8.63 -14.00 13.56
C ILE A 52 -8.98 -14.41 15.00
N LEU A 53 -8.71 -13.55 15.98
CA LEU A 53 -9.06 -13.82 17.38
C LEU A 53 -10.57 -13.96 17.59
N PHE A 54 -11.37 -13.03 17.05
CA PHE A 54 -12.82 -13.09 17.15
C PHE A 54 -13.38 -14.30 16.43
N GLY A 55 -12.97 -14.56 15.18
CA GLY A 55 -13.41 -15.73 14.42
C GLY A 55 -13.05 -17.04 15.12
N GLY A 56 -11.82 -17.16 15.63
CA GLY A 56 -11.37 -18.32 16.38
C GLY A 56 -12.13 -18.52 17.70
N PHE A 57 -12.33 -17.44 18.47
CA PHE A 57 -13.08 -17.49 19.71
C PHE A 57 -14.55 -17.85 19.48
N THR A 58 -15.18 -17.31 18.44
CA THR A 58 -16.55 -17.65 18.03
C THR A 58 -16.70 -19.15 17.71
N ILE A 59 -15.73 -19.75 17.01
CA ILE A 59 -15.74 -21.19 16.70
C ILE A 59 -15.64 -22.03 17.99
N ILE A 60 -14.73 -21.66 18.91
CA ILE A 60 -14.48 -22.41 20.15
C ILE A 60 -15.65 -22.29 21.13
N THR A 61 -16.15 -21.07 21.35
CA THR A 61 -17.26 -20.82 22.30
C THR A 61 -18.59 -21.35 21.82
N ASN A 62 -18.81 -21.41 20.50
CA ASN A 62 -20.04 -21.93 19.92
C ASN A 62 -19.89 -23.36 19.37
N ALA A 63 -18.96 -24.16 19.89
CA ALA A 63 -18.73 -25.53 19.44
C ALA A 63 -19.98 -26.45 19.52
N GLY A 64 -21.00 -26.07 20.29
CA GLY A 64 -22.30 -26.76 20.36
C GLY A 64 -23.38 -26.25 19.40
N ASN A 65 -23.13 -25.17 18.63
CA ASN A 65 -24.10 -24.61 17.67
C ASN A 65 -23.47 -24.56 16.26
N PRO A 66 -23.96 -25.41 15.32
CA PRO A 66 -23.38 -25.52 13.98
C PRO A 66 -23.50 -24.22 13.16
N ASP A 67 -24.56 -23.42 13.36
CA ASP A 67 -24.75 -22.17 12.60
C ASP A 67 -23.70 -21.14 12.98
N LYS A 68 -23.43 -20.99 14.28
CA LYS A 68 -22.44 -20.04 14.80
C LYS A 68 -21.01 -20.48 14.50
N GLN A 69 -20.77 -21.79 14.44
CA GLN A 69 -19.50 -22.33 14.01
C GLN A 69 -19.23 -22.08 12.51
N ALA A 70 -20.26 -22.25 11.66
CA ALA A 70 -20.16 -21.93 10.23
C ALA A 70 -19.90 -20.44 10.01
N GLU A 71 -20.55 -19.57 10.78
CA GLU A 71 -20.34 -18.11 10.75
C GLU A 71 -18.90 -17.72 11.16
N GLY A 72 -18.38 -18.31 12.24
CA GLY A 72 -16.99 -18.10 12.67
C GLY A 72 -15.97 -18.59 11.65
N THR A 73 -16.21 -19.74 11.04
CA THR A 73 -15.34 -20.32 9.99
C THR A 73 -15.34 -19.46 8.72
N LYS A 74 -16.51 -18.92 8.35
CA LYS A 74 -16.64 -17.98 7.23
C LYS A 74 -15.83 -16.71 7.51
N THR A 75 -15.97 -16.13 8.70
CA THR A 75 -15.20 -14.95 9.13
C THR A 75 -13.70 -15.21 9.06
N LEU A 76 -13.24 -16.36 9.55
CA LEU A 76 -11.84 -16.74 9.51
C LEU A 76 -11.33 -16.91 8.07
N THR A 77 -12.14 -17.50 7.19
CA THR A 77 -11.83 -17.62 5.76
C THR A 77 -11.65 -16.24 5.11
N TRP A 78 -12.54 -15.29 5.38
CA TRP A 78 -12.41 -13.93 4.87
C TRP A 78 -11.17 -13.22 5.40
N ALA A 79 -10.82 -13.42 6.67
CA ALA A 79 -9.58 -12.92 7.24
C ALA A 79 -8.36 -13.48 6.50
N PHE A 80 -8.33 -14.79 6.24
CA PHE A 80 -7.26 -15.42 5.47
C PHE A 80 -7.18 -14.92 4.02
N VAL A 81 -8.31 -14.69 3.35
CA VAL A 81 -8.34 -14.12 2.00
C VAL A 81 -7.76 -12.70 2.02
N GLY A 82 -8.16 -11.87 2.97
CA GLY A 82 -7.61 -10.51 3.13
C GLY A 82 -6.11 -10.53 3.39
N PHE A 83 -5.64 -11.43 4.26
CA PHE A 83 -4.21 -11.64 4.49
C PHE A 83 -3.47 -12.04 3.22
N LEU A 84 -4.02 -12.97 2.44
CA LEU A 84 -3.40 -13.43 1.20
C LEU A 84 -3.32 -12.32 0.14
N ILE A 85 -4.29 -11.41 0.10
CA ILE A 85 -4.25 -10.23 -0.78
C ILE A 85 -3.11 -9.29 -0.38
N ILE A 86 -2.98 -8.98 0.91
CA ILE A 86 -1.88 -8.13 1.43
C ILE A 86 -0.54 -8.78 1.14
N PHE A 87 -0.44 -10.08 1.37
CA PHE A 87 0.74 -10.87 1.06
C PHE A 87 1.06 -10.79 -0.44
N GLY A 88 0.09 -11.07 -1.32
CA GLY A 88 0.28 -10.97 -2.77
C GLY A 88 0.71 -9.58 -3.24
N ALA A 89 0.13 -8.52 -2.67
CA ALA A 89 0.50 -7.14 -2.98
C ALA A 89 1.97 -6.84 -2.64
N TYR A 90 2.49 -7.34 -1.51
CA TYR A 90 3.89 -7.21 -1.16
C TYR A 90 4.82 -7.88 -2.19
N TRP A 91 4.46 -9.07 -2.67
CA TRP A 91 5.24 -9.77 -3.68
C TRP A 91 5.24 -9.02 -5.02
N ILE A 92 4.11 -8.46 -5.42
CA ILE A 92 4.02 -7.62 -6.63
C ILE A 92 4.93 -6.40 -6.47
N MET A 93 4.88 -5.70 -5.34
CA MET A 93 5.75 -4.56 -5.04
C MET A 93 7.23 -4.93 -5.08
N GLN A 94 7.60 -6.11 -4.56
CA GLN A 94 8.97 -6.61 -4.57
C GLN A 94 9.46 -6.91 -5.99
N ILE A 95 8.62 -7.49 -6.84
CA ILE A 95 8.94 -7.73 -8.25
C ILE A 95 9.10 -6.40 -8.98
N LEU A 96 8.18 -5.44 -8.75
CA LEU A 96 8.29 -4.10 -9.33
C LEU A 96 9.60 -3.43 -8.93
N LYS A 97 10.01 -3.50 -7.65
CA LYS A 97 11.30 -3.01 -7.17
C LYS A 97 12.48 -3.60 -7.94
N ILE A 98 12.47 -4.89 -8.23
CA ILE A 98 13.55 -5.56 -8.97
C ILE A 98 13.63 -5.04 -10.42
N ILE A 99 12.47 -4.80 -11.04
CA ILE A 99 12.38 -4.37 -12.44
C ILE A 99 12.69 -2.87 -12.59
N THR A 100 12.17 -2.03 -11.70
CA THR A 100 12.30 -0.56 -11.76
C THR A 100 13.49 -0.02 -11.00
N GLY A 101 14.07 -0.79 -10.08
CA GLY A 101 15.17 -0.37 -9.21
C GLY A 101 14.77 0.62 -8.11
N PHE A 102 13.50 0.99 -8.00
CA PHE A 102 13.01 1.99 -7.04
C PHE A 102 12.31 1.32 -5.84
N ASP A 103 12.66 1.74 -4.63
CA ASP A 103 12.23 1.13 -3.38
C ASP A 103 10.92 1.75 -2.86
N LEU A 104 9.78 1.33 -3.43
CA LEU A 104 8.45 1.87 -3.10
C LEU A 104 8.01 1.63 -1.65
N LEU A 105 8.59 0.64 -1.00
CA LEU A 105 8.26 0.23 0.37
C LEU A 105 9.15 0.90 1.43
N ASN A 106 10.24 1.53 1.01
CA ASN A 106 11.18 2.21 1.87
C ASN A 106 11.52 3.60 1.31
N SER A 107 10.48 4.35 0.96
CA SER A 107 10.63 5.79 0.69
C SER A 107 10.82 6.50 2.03
N GLN A 108 12.01 6.34 2.62
CA GLN A 108 12.51 7.38 3.51
C GLN A 108 12.60 8.64 2.63
N LEU A 109 11.92 9.71 3.07
CA LEU A 109 12.01 11.09 2.57
C LEU A 109 13.12 11.36 1.54
#